data_AF-A0A9R1SUT4-F1
#
_entry.id   AF-A0A9R1SUT4-F1
#
_cell.length_a   1.000
_cell.length_b   1.000
_cell.length_c   1.000
_cell.angle_alpha   90.00
_cell.angle_beta   90.00
_cell.angle_gamma   90.00
#
_symmetry.space_group_name_H-M   'P 1'
#
loop_
_entity.id
_entity.type
_entity.pdbx_description
1 polymer ?
#
loop_
_entity_poly.entity_id
_entity_poly.type
_entity_poly.pdbx_seq_one_letter_code
_entity_poly.pdbx_strand_id
1 'polypeptide(L)'
;MQIYLIVGLLCFLPRLVKNENANLKIPDEFSIGAATSAFQVEGGWTGTDRGMSNLDNMTLANSIGYDARIASDSYHKWKEDVQLMKTIGLHYYRFSLSWSRILPTGLSKRISQDGVTYYNNLIEELMSKGIEPYVTIYHWDHPAVFESFGGWLNETMVDYFVDYAQVAFREFGSRVKFWSTVNEPNEYCKMIYSKPRDVCLCVHNMLKAHARVYHLYKHDFYSTQRGKIGIVFVTHYYYSSVKNDALSPRLMYEYDGGWIANPIFSKDGDYPAMMKKAEEERMEWEKLSSPRLPEFSQYWIDLLRGSWDYLGLNHYSSYLVSKNSNDHSYYEEKNPDWPVASNQWQNVVPQGFGDLLRFIKETYDNPPVYVLENGVSSFTGLNDMERIRYLHDYMKEMLLAIHRDGCNVKGYTIWSLLDNFEWGVGYSHRYGLVEVDFNHENRTRTPRLSSQWLQKVIAKRELISPEDFKPFSLAKLELEHE
;
A
#
# COMPACT_ATOMS: atom_id res chain seq x y z
N MET A 1 -34.63 -62.55 33.09
CA MET A 1 -33.50 -61.61 33.19
C MET A 1 -32.99 -61.40 31.76
N GLN A 2 -33.47 -60.36 31.10
CA GLN A 2 -33.31 -60.10 29.66
C GLN A 2 -32.05 -59.26 29.40
N ILE A 3 -31.27 -59.68 28.41
CA ILE A 3 -30.11 -58.95 27.88
C ILE A 3 -30.63 -58.03 26.76
N TYR A 4 -30.39 -56.73 26.88
CA TYR A 4 -30.58 -55.78 25.78
C TYR A 4 -29.21 -55.31 25.25
N LEU A 5 -28.98 -55.61 23.98
CA LEU A 5 -27.90 -55.10 23.15
C LEU A 5 -28.22 -53.63 22.80
N ILE A 6 -27.32 -52.69 23.10
CA ILE A 6 -27.38 -51.33 22.53
C ILE A 6 -26.24 -51.22 21.52
N VAL A 7 -26.61 -51.20 20.23
CA VAL A 7 -25.73 -50.89 19.11
C VAL A 7 -25.72 -49.37 18.95
N GLY A 8 -24.59 -48.73 19.21
CA GLY A 8 -24.40 -47.30 18.95
C GLY A 8 -24.16 -47.05 17.46
N LEU A 9 -25.07 -46.33 16.80
CA LEU A 9 -24.84 -45.74 15.48
C LEU A 9 -23.82 -44.59 15.62
N LEU A 10 -22.60 -44.81 15.11
CA LEU A 10 -21.68 -43.74 14.75
C LEU A 10 -22.18 -43.09 13.45
N CYS A 11 -22.84 -41.94 13.56
CA CYS A 11 -23.12 -41.08 12.42
C CYS A 11 -21.80 -40.50 11.88
N PHE A 12 -21.25 -41.12 10.83
CA PHE A 12 -20.29 -40.47 9.96
C PHE A 12 -21.00 -39.33 9.22
N LEU A 13 -20.81 -38.09 9.68
CA LEU A 13 -21.07 -36.92 8.84
C LEU A 13 -20.01 -36.88 7.73
N PRO A 14 -20.38 -36.93 6.45
CA PRO A 14 -19.41 -36.72 5.38
C PRO A 14 -18.87 -35.31 5.52
N ARG A 15 -17.53 -35.17 5.56
CA ARG A 15 -16.86 -33.89 5.35
C ARG A 15 -17.37 -33.35 4.02
N LEU A 16 -18.22 -32.32 4.05
CA LEU A 16 -18.60 -31.55 2.88
C LEU A 16 -17.30 -31.07 2.23
N VAL A 17 -16.96 -31.66 1.08
CA VAL A 17 -15.97 -31.09 0.17
C VAL A 17 -16.59 -29.79 -0.30
N LYS A 18 -16.25 -28.67 0.38
CA LYS A 18 -16.61 -27.33 -0.10
C LYS A 18 -16.09 -27.25 -1.53
N ASN A 19 -16.98 -26.94 -2.48
CA ASN A 19 -16.63 -26.72 -3.88
C ASN A 19 -15.50 -25.67 -3.94
N GLU A 20 -14.29 -26.07 -4.34
CA GLU A 20 -13.13 -25.18 -4.33
C GLU A 20 -13.37 -23.92 -5.17
N ASN A 21 -14.15 -24.05 -6.25
CA ASN A 21 -14.54 -22.93 -7.12
C ASN A 21 -15.42 -21.90 -6.41
N ALA A 22 -16.22 -22.30 -5.41
CA ALA A 22 -17.03 -21.34 -4.65
C ALA A 22 -16.15 -20.38 -3.83
N ASN A 23 -14.95 -20.80 -3.43
CA ASN A 23 -14.00 -19.96 -2.71
C ASN A 23 -13.19 -19.04 -3.65
N LEU A 24 -13.38 -19.12 -4.97
CA LEU A 24 -12.73 -18.25 -5.96
C LEU A 24 -13.66 -17.17 -6.52
N LYS A 25 -14.92 -17.12 -6.03
CA LYS A 25 -15.85 -16.03 -6.32
C LYS A 25 -15.46 -14.77 -5.57
N ILE A 26 -15.52 -13.63 -6.24
CA ILE A 26 -15.28 -12.33 -5.63
C ILE A 26 -16.60 -11.87 -4.95
N PRO A 27 -16.61 -11.58 -3.64
CA PRO A 27 -17.84 -11.17 -2.93
C PRO A 27 -18.46 -9.93 -3.58
N ASP A 28 -19.78 -9.81 -3.74
CA ASP A 28 -20.42 -8.74 -4.54
C ASP A 28 -20.01 -7.31 -4.15
N GLU A 29 -19.87 -7.02 -2.86
CA GLU A 29 -19.47 -5.71 -2.33
C GLU A 29 -17.94 -5.44 -2.39
N PHE A 30 -17.14 -6.38 -2.88
CA PHE A 30 -15.69 -6.26 -2.94
C PHE A 30 -15.24 -5.38 -4.10
N SER A 31 -14.37 -4.41 -3.84
CA SER A 31 -13.88 -3.51 -4.88
C SER A 31 -12.49 -3.89 -5.37
N ILE A 32 -12.26 -3.77 -6.68
CA ILE A 32 -10.96 -3.98 -7.32
C ILE A 32 -10.56 -2.70 -8.05
N GLY A 33 -9.36 -2.22 -7.79
CA GLY A 33 -8.80 -1.01 -8.38
C GLY A 33 -7.32 -1.15 -8.74
N ALA A 34 -6.72 -0.05 -9.18
CA ALA A 34 -5.27 0.05 -9.40
C ALA A 34 -4.73 1.30 -8.72
N ALA A 35 -3.41 1.33 -8.48
CA ALA A 35 -2.75 2.41 -7.77
C ALA A 35 -1.62 3.07 -8.57
N THR A 36 -1.36 4.34 -8.23
CA THR A 36 -0.16 5.10 -8.57
C THR A 36 0.22 6.04 -7.40
N SER A 37 1.39 6.68 -7.49
CA SER A 37 1.77 7.80 -6.64
C SER A 37 2.18 9.00 -7.51
N ALA A 38 1.95 10.21 -6.97
CA ALA A 38 2.10 11.48 -7.69
C ALA A 38 3.49 11.63 -8.32
N PHE A 39 4.55 11.51 -7.50
CA PHE A 39 5.92 11.68 -8.00
C PHE A 39 6.30 10.63 -9.06
N GLN A 40 5.74 9.41 -8.97
CA GLN A 40 6.09 8.34 -9.89
C GLN A 40 5.42 8.45 -11.26
N VAL A 41 4.30 9.19 -11.40
CA VAL A 41 3.54 9.26 -12.66
C VAL A 41 3.31 10.66 -13.21
N GLU A 42 3.22 11.70 -12.37
CA GLU A 42 2.70 13.00 -12.80
C GLU A 42 3.63 13.76 -13.74
N GLY A 43 4.90 13.94 -13.36
CA GLY A 43 5.76 14.93 -14.01
C GLY A 43 5.19 16.35 -13.85
N GLY A 44 5.15 17.12 -14.94
CA GLY A 44 4.49 18.45 -14.95
C GLY A 44 5.08 19.46 -13.96
N TRP A 45 6.40 19.42 -13.74
CA TRP A 45 7.09 20.34 -12.83
C TRP A 45 7.38 21.71 -13.46
N THR A 46 7.64 21.76 -14.76
CA THR A 46 7.92 23.01 -15.49
C THR A 46 6.63 23.64 -16.01
N GLY A 47 6.49 24.96 -15.87
CA GLY A 47 5.34 25.70 -16.41
C GLY A 47 4.11 25.72 -15.51
N THR A 48 4.19 25.12 -14.32
CA THR A 48 3.17 25.16 -13.27
C THR A 48 3.65 26.00 -12.08
N ASP A 49 2.78 26.29 -11.11
CA ASP A 49 3.17 26.97 -9.87
C ASP A 49 3.58 26.00 -8.74
N ARG A 50 3.72 24.70 -9.05
CA ARG A 50 4.22 23.63 -8.16
C ARG A 50 5.58 24.02 -7.56
N GLY A 51 5.73 23.78 -6.25
CA GLY A 51 7.00 23.90 -5.55
C GLY A 51 7.90 22.68 -5.72
N MET A 52 9.20 22.84 -5.43
CA MET A 52 10.16 21.74 -5.39
C MET A 52 9.83 20.78 -4.23
N SER A 53 9.85 19.47 -4.48
CA SER A 53 9.79 18.44 -3.42
C SER A 53 11.18 17.95 -3.01
N ASN A 54 11.27 17.27 -1.88
CA ASN A 54 12.47 16.54 -1.46
C ASN A 54 12.96 15.57 -2.54
N LEU A 55 12.05 14.91 -3.25
CA LEU A 55 12.39 13.94 -4.29
C LEU A 55 12.92 14.62 -5.56
N ASP A 56 12.40 15.79 -5.93
CA ASP A 56 12.97 16.57 -7.05
C ASP A 56 14.42 17.00 -6.71
N ASN A 57 14.69 17.43 -5.48
CA ASN A 57 16.05 17.74 -5.03
C ASN A 57 16.98 16.54 -5.19
N MET A 58 16.53 15.35 -4.80
CA MET A 58 17.31 14.11 -4.95
C MET A 58 17.51 13.74 -6.44
N THR A 59 16.51 13.95 -7.29
CA THR A 59 16.63 13.78 -8.75
C THR A 59 17.67 14.74 -9.33
N LEU A 60 17.59 16.04 -9.01
CA LEU A 60 18.51 17.07 -9.53
C LEU A 60 19.94 16.90 -9.00
N ALA A 61 20.10 16.44 -7.76
CA ALA A 61 21.39 16.09 -7.18
C ALA A 61 21.93 14.74 -7.69
N ASN A 62 21.20 14.05 -8.58
CA ASN A 62 21.50 12.70 -9.06
C ASN A 62 21.68 11.67 -7.92
N SER A 63 21.04 11.90 -6.78
CA SER A 63 21.09 10.98 -5.62
C SER A 63 20.22 9.73 -5.83
N ILE A 64 19.18 9.83 -6.66
CA ILE A 64 18.36 8.67 -7.07
C ILE A 64 18.98 7.93 -8.27
N GLY A 65 19.85 8.60 -9.05
CA GLY A 65 20.53 8.02 -10.21
C GLY A 65 19.74 8.03 -11.52
N TYR A 66 18.49 8.52 -11.51
CA TYR A 66 17.58 8.54 -12.66
C TYR A 66 16.77 9.84 -12.73
N ASP A 67 16.37 10.23 -13.95
CA ASP A 67 15.56 11.44 -14.19
C ASP A 67 14.06 11.15 -14.07
N ALA A 68 13.43 11.69 -13.03
CA ALA A 68 12.01 11.54 -12.73
C ALA A 68 11.13 12.72 -13.22
N ARG A 69 11.70 13.75 -13.86
CA ARG A 69 11.00 15.03 -14.08
C ARG A 69 9.75 14.95 -14.96
N ILE A 70 9.71 13.98 -15.88
CA ILE A 70 8.56 13.74 -16.77
C ILE A 70 7.74 12.55 -16.30
N ALA A 71 8.41 11.50 -15.78
CA ALA A 71 7.77 10.25 -15.41
C ALA A 71 6.86 9.71 -16.54
N SER A 72 5.62 9.34 -16.21
CA SER A 72 4.60 8.88 -17.16
C SER A 72 3.76 10.03 -17.73
N ASP A 73 4.01 11.27 -17.33
CA ASP A 73 3.32 12.49 -17.78
C ASP A 73 1.80 12.52 -17.49
N SER A 74 1.37 11.87 -16.41
CA SER A 74 -0.04 11.85 -15.98
C SER A 74 -0.57 13.24 -15.62
N TYR A 75 0.28 14.25 -15.41
CA TYR A 75 -0.16 15.63 -15.24
C TYR A 75 -0.90 16.15 -16.48
N HIS A 76 -0.43 15.81 -17.68
CA HIS A 76 -1.07 16.20 -18.94
C HIS A 76 -2.01 15.10 -19.48
N LYS A 77 -1.78 13.85 -19.09
CA LYS A 77 -2.41 12.67 -19.70
C LYS A 77 -3.44 11.96 -18.82
N TRP A 78 -3.87 12.58 -17.73
CA TRP A 78 -4.84 12.02 -16.80
C TRP A 78 -6.15 11.54 -17.47
N LYS A 79 -6.63 12.19 -18.54
CA LYS A 79 -7.83 11.72 -19.29
C LYS A 79 -7.61 10.35 -19.93
N GLU A 80 -6.44 10.14 -20.53
CA GLU A 80 -6.06 8.86 -21.13
C GLU A 80 -5.97 7.79 -20.04
N ASP A 81 -5.39 8.13 -18.88
CA ASP A 81 -5.28 7.24 -17.73
C ASP A 81 -6.68 6.81 -17.22
N VAL A 82 -7.61 7.75 -17.06
CA VAL A 82 -8.99 7.43 -16.63
C VAL A 82 -9.73 6.58 -17.67
N GLN A 83 -9.53 6.85 -18.96
CA GLN A 83 -10.15 6.04 -20.02
C GLN A 83 -9.61 4.59 -20.02
N LEU A 84 -8.32 4.39 -19.73
CA LEU A 84 -7.74 3.06 -19.54
C LEU A 84 -8.37 2.34 -18.35
N MET A 85 -8.51 3.01 -17.21
CA MET A 85 -9.17 2.45 -16.02
C MET A 85 -10.62 2.03 -16.33
N LYS A 86 -11.37 2.87 -17.06
CA LYS A 86 -12.73 2.56 -17.48
C LYS A 86 -12.79 1.35 -18.41
N THR A 87 -11.85 1.26 -19.34
CA THR A 87 -11.73 0.14 -20.27
C THR A 87 -11.43 -1.17 -19.53
N ILE A 88 -10.54 -1.14 -18.55
CA ILE A 88 -10.24 -2.29 -17.69
C ILE A 88 -11.45 -2.64 -16.78
N GLY A 89 -12.29 -1.66 -16.46
CA GLY A 89 -13.47 -1.84 -15.60
C GLY A 89 -13.16 -1.69 -14.12
N LEU A 90 -12.13 -0.92 -13.76
CA LEU A 90 -11.77 -0.69 -12.35
C LEU A 90 -12.90 0.00 -11.59
N HIS A 91 -13.13 -0.41 -10.33
CA HIS A 91 -14.16 0.19 -9.48
C HIS A 91 -13.67 1.48 -8.81
N TYR A 92 -12.37 1.55 -8.50
CA TYR A 92 -11.73 2.71 -7.91
C TYR A 92 -10.32 2.89 -8.45
N TYR A 93 -9.79 4.10 -8.26
CA TYR A 93 -8.42 4.44 -8.53
C TYR A 93 -7.78 5.02 -7.29
N ARG A 94 -6.70 4.38 -6.83
CA ARG A 94 -5.88 4.92 -5.75
C ARG A 94 -4.77 5.79 -6.33
N PHE A 95 -4.73 7.05 -5.94
CA PHE A 95 -3.65 7.97 -6.32
C PHE A 95 -3.23 8.80 -5.11
N SER A 96 -2.03 9.37 -5.14
CA SER A 96 -1.61 10.33 -4.12
C SER A 96 -1.74 11.76 -4.61
N LEU A 97 -1.92 12.67 -3.67
CA LEU A 97 -1.73 14.09 -3.90
C LEU A 97 -0.25 14.42 -3.78
N SER A 98 0.22 15.40 -4.56
CA SER A 98 1.54 15.98 -4.39
C SER A 98 1.46 17.19 -3.47
N TRP A 99 2.12 17.11 -2.33
CA TRP A 99 2.09 18.21 -1.35
C TRP A 99 2.69 19.48 -1.95
N SER A 100 3.85 19.39 -2.61
CA SER A 100 4.47 20.55 -3.24
C SER A 100 3.67 21.11 -4.42
N ARG A 101 2.78 20.32 -5.03
CA ARG A 101 1.85 20.82 -6.08
C ARG A 101 0.69 21.59 -5.49
N ILE A 102 0.11 21.15 -4.37
CA ILE A 102 -1.03 21.84 -3.74
C ILE A 102 -0.56 23.04 -2.91
N LEU A 103 0.53 22.88 -2.16
CA LEU A 103 1.14 23.93 -1.33
C LEU A 103 2.60 24.16 -1.79
N PRO A 104 2.84 25.05 -2.77
CA PRO A 104 4.18 25.26 -3.33
C PRO A 104 5.26 25.71 -2.33
N THR A 105 4.85 26.39 -1.25
CA THR A 105 5.76 26.78 -0.15
C THR A 105 5.68 25.83 1.03
N GLY A 106 4.92 24.74 0.91
CA GLY A 106 4.55 23.78 1.94
C GLY A 106 3.55 24.26 2.97
N LEU A 107 3.35 25.57 3.08
CA LEU A 107 2.45 26.21 4.04
C LEU A 107 1.10 26.56 3.40
N SER A 108 0.02 26.39 4.16
CA SER A 108 -1.38 26.63 3.75
C SER A 108 -1.68 28.09 3.35
N LYS A 109 -0.77 29.03 3.61
CA LYS A 109 -0.88 30.44 3.20
C LYS A 109 -0.83 30.64 1.68
N ARG A 110 -0.19 29.72 0.94
CA ARG A 110 -0.16 29.74 -0.52
C ARG A 110 -0.65 28.39 -1.05
N ILE A 111 -1.89 28.39 -1.52
CA ILE A 111 -2.50 27.25 -2.21
C ILE A 111 -2.34 27.47 -3.72
N SER A 112 -1.85 26.46 -4.42
CA SER A 112 -1.76 26.46 -5.88
C SER A 112 -3.14 26.27 -6.49
N GLN A 113 -3.56 27.21 -7.34
CA GLN A 113 -4.81 27.05 -8.08
C GLN A 113 -4.67 26.00 -9.19
N ASP A 114 -3.51 25.93 -9.84
CA ASP A 114 -3.20 24.98 -10.91
C ASP A 114 -3.24 23.53 -10.38
N GLY A 115 -2.55 23.27 -9.26
CA GLY A 115 -2.55 21.98 -8.57
C GLY A 115 -3.93 21.55 -8.08
N VAL A 116 -4.69 22.47 -7.47
CA VAL A 116 -6.07 22.19 -7.06
C VAL A 116 -6.97 21.89 -8.28
N THR A 117 -6.80 22.63 -9.38
CA THR A 117 -7.55 22.41 -10.62
C THR A 117 -7.21 21.06 -11.24
N TYR A 118 -5.94 20.65 -11.27
CA TYR A 118 -5.51 19.34 -11.75
C TYR A 118 -6.21 18.20 -11.01
N TYR A 119 -6.15 18.20 -9.67
CA TYR A 119 -6.77 17.12 -8.90
C TYR A 119 -8.30 17.16 -8.96
N ASN A 120 -8.93 18.34 -9.01
CA ASN A 120 -10.36 18.45 -9.24
C ASN A 120 -10.78 17.83 -10.58
N ASN A 121 -10.06 18.15 -11.66
CA ASN A 121 -10.33 17.59 -12.99
C ASN A 121 -10.19 16.06 -13.00
N LEU A 122 -9.13 15.53 -12.39
CA LEU A 122 -8.93 14.09 -12.26
C LEU A 122 -10.07 13.43 -11.47
N ILE A 123 -10.43 13.98 -10.31
CA ILE A 123 -11.51 13.47 -9.46
C ILE A 123 -12.86 13.50 -10.19
N GLU A 124 -13.18 14.59 -10.87
CA GLU A 124 -14.43 14.74 -11.62
C GLU A 124 -14.52 13.75 -12.78
N GLU A 125 -13.43 13.53 -13.51
CA GLU A 125 -13.40 12.56 -14.60
C GLU A 125 -13.49 11.12 -14.11
N LEU A 126 -12.82 10.77 -13.01
CA LEU A 126 -12.98 9.45 -12.38
C LEU A 126 -14.46 9.20 -12.03
N MET A 127 -15.08 10.16 -11.35
CA MET A 127 -16.49 10.07 -10.96
C MET A 127 -17.42 10.00 -12.19
N SER A 128 -17.15 10.77 -13.24
CA SER A 128 -17.96 10.75 -14.48
C SER A 128 -17.94 9.38 -15.17
N LYS A 129 -16.86 8.61 -14.99
CA LYS A 129 -16.73 7.24 -15.49
C LYS A 129 -17.17 6.15 -14.48
N GLY A 130 -17.64 6.56 -13.30
CA GLY A 130 -18.08 5.66 -12.24
C GLY A 130 -16.94 4.96 -11.49
N ILE A 131 -15.77 5.61 -11.43
CA ILE A 131 -14.56 5.13 -10.74
C ILE A 131 -14.41 5.95 -9.46
N GLU A 132 -14.39 5.31 -8.29
CA GLU A 132 -14.26 6.01 -7.02
C GLU A 132 -12.81 6.49 -6.79
N PRO A 133 -12.59 7.75 -6.38
CA PRO A 133 -11.26 8.25 -6.02
C PRO A 133 -10.85 7.80 -4.63
N TYR A 134 -9.77 7.01 -4.54
CA TYR A 134 -9.11 6.64 -3.28
C TYR A 134 -7.85 7.49 -3.14
N VAL A 135 -7.85 8.44 -2.20
CA VAL A 135 -6.80 9.47 -2.16
C VAL A 135 -5.82 9.20 -1.03
N THR A 136 -4.53 9.16 -1.37
CA THR A 136 -3.42 9.17 -0.42
C THR A 136 -2.92 10.59 -0.25
N ILE A 137 -2.95 11.12 0.98
CA ILE A 137 -2.55 12.51 1.25
C ILE A 137 -1.03 12.64 1.14
N TYR A 138 -0.26 11.71 1.73
CA TYR A 138 1.20 11.72 1.65
C TYR A 138 1.78 10.43 1.08
N HIS A 139 2.47 10.56 -0.05
CA HIS A 139 3.27 9.50 -0.66
C HIS A 139 4.68 10.04 -0.99
N TRP A 140 5.39 10.41 0.08
CA TRP A 140 6.85 10.64 0.13
C TRP A 140 7.38 11.98 -0.41
N ASP A 141 6.53 12.77 -1.06
CA ASP A 141 6.92 13.95 -1.84
C ASP A 141 6.60 15.30 -1.14
N HIS A 142 7.15 15.48 0.06
CA HIS A 142 6.95 16.73 0.79
C HIS A 142 7.77 17.89 0.18
N PRO A 143 7.36 19.15 0.37
CA PRO A 143 8.08 20.34 -0.09
C PRO A 143 9.54 20.39 0.39
N ALA A 144 10.46 20.58 -0.54
CA ALA A 144 11.92 20.61 -0.31
C ALA A 144 12.37 21.56 0.80
N VAL A 145 11.61 22.64 1.04
CA VAL A 145 11.92 23.62 2.08
C VAL A 145 12.00 22.98 3.46
N PHE A 146 11.23 21.92 3.73
CA PHE A 146 11.22 21.24 5.03
C PHE A 146 12.48 20.44 5.33
N GLU A 147 13.22 20.01 4.31
CA GLU A 147 14.51 19.32 4.48
C GLU A 147 15.53 20.22 5.20
N SER A 148 15.51 21.52 4.93
CA SER A 148 16.37 22.50 5.64
C SER A 148 16.07 22.62 7.15
N PHE A 149 14.90 22.14 7.58
CA PHE A 149 14.46 22.12 8.98
C PHE A 149 14.45 20.69 9.57
N GLY A 150 15.07 19.72 8.90
CA GLY A 150 15.21 18.33 9.35
C GLY A 150 14.15 17.36 8.83
N GLY A 151 13.25 17.81 7.94
CA GLY A 151 12.20 16.96 7.39
C GLY A 151 11.39 16.28 8.50
N TRP A 152 11.08 15.00 8.31
CA TRP A 152 10.29 14.21 9.27
C TRP A 152 10.98 13.92 10.61
N LEU A 153 12.25 14.27 10.80
CA LEU A 153 12.89 14.25 12.12
C LEU A 153 12.41 15.39 13.02
N ASN A 154 11.89 16.47 12.42
CA ASN A 154 11.35 17.61 13.15
C ASN A 154 9.85 17.41 13.42
N GLU A 155 9.47 17.38 14.70
CA GLU A 155 8.08 17.19 15.13
C GLU A 155 7.13 18.27 14.59
N THR A 156 7.64 19.46 14.23
CA THR A 156 6.83 20.52 13.58
C THR A 156 6.23 20.06 12.24
N MET A 157 6.80 19.03 11.59
CA MET A 157 6.19 18.42 10.39
C MET A 157 4.78 17.89 10.65
N VAL A 158 4.48 17.49 11.89
CA VAL A 158 3.14 17.06 12.30
C VAL A 158 2.13 18.17 12.05
N ASP A 159 2.43 19.41 12.45
CA ASP A 159 1.55 20.57 12.25
C ASP A 159 1.40 20.91 10.76
N TYR A 160 2.50 20.95 10.01
CA TYR A 160 2.45 21.25 8.58
C TYR A 160 1.65 20.21 7.80
N PHE A 161 1.76 18.93 8.17
CA PHE A 161 1.00 17.87 7.55
C PHE A 161 -0.50 17.96 7.87
N VAL A 162 -0.86 18.35 9.10
CA VAL A 162 -2.26 18.59 9.49
C VAL A 162 -2.85 19.76 8.69
N ASP A 163 -2.12 20.85 8.53
CA ASP A 163 -2.54 21.99 7.69
C ASP A 163 -2.75 21.58 6.22
N TYR A 164 -1.85 20.75 5.69
CA TYR A 164 -1.96 20.23 4.34
C TYR A 164 -3.18 19.31 4.16
N ALA A 165 -3.40 18.38 5.09
CA ALA A 165 -4.57 17.52 5.08
C ALA A 165 -5.87 18.33 5.19
N GLN A 166 -5.89 19.40 5.99
CA GLN A 166 -7.05 20.30 6.09
C GLN A 166 -7.38 20.94 4.73
N VAL A 167 -6.36 21.38 3.98
CA VAL A 167 -6.55 21.88 2.61
C VAL A 167 -7.12 20.79 1.72
N ALA A 168 -6.55 19.57 1.73
CA ALA A 168 -7.04 18.46 0.93
C ALA A 168 -8.52 18.12 1.23
N PHE A 169 -8.92 18.08 2.50
CA PHE A 169 -10.31 17.83 2.89
C PHE A 169 -11.25 18.95 2.44
N ARG A 170 -10.85 20.22 2.56
CA ARG A 170 -11.66 21.36 2.10
C ARG A 170 -11.88 21.31 0.59
N GLU A 171 -10.83 21.11 -0.19
CA GLU A 171 -10.89 21.18 -1.66
C GLU A 171 -11.58 19.95 -2.27
N PHE A 172 -11.32 18.75 -1.74
CA PHE A 172 -11.68 17.50 -2.42
C PHE A 172 -12.69 16.63 -1.66
N GLY A 173 -12.84 16.82 -0.34
CA GLY A 173 -13.61 15.92 0.52
C GLY A 173 -15.13 15.92 0.32
N SER A 174 -15.66 16.90 -0.42
CA SER A 174 -17.05 16.86 -0.91
C SER A 174 -17.31 15.63 -1.80
N ARG A 175 -16.29 15.18 -2.54
CA ARG A 175 -16.34 14.08 -3.53
C ARG A 175 -15.53 12.86 -3.11
N VAL A 176 -14.38 13.06 -2.47
CA VAL A 176 -13.51 11.97 -2.01
C VAL A 176 -13.99 11.41 -0.67
N LYS A 177 -14.28 10.11 -0.65
CA LYS A 177 -14.81 9.39 0.53
C LYS A 177 -13.86 8.36 1.11
N PHE A 178 -12.73 8.11 0.46
CA PHE A 178 -11.72 7.17 0.90
C PHE A 178 -10.35 7.85 0.98
N TRP A 179 -9.83 7.98 2.19
CA TRP A 179 -8.61 8.74 2.48
C TRP A 179 -7.58 7.89 3.19
N SER A 180 -6.37 7.86 2.65
CA SER A 180 -5.17 7.31 3.30
C SER A 180 -4.28 8.47 3.74
N THR A 181 -3.91 8.56 5.02
CA THR A 181 -3.06 9.68 5.47
C THR A 181 -1.65 9.56 4.90
N VAL A 182 -0.98 8.45 5.15
CA VAL A 182 0.43 8.22 4.83
C VAL A 182 0.55 6.85 4.16
N ASN A 183 1.34 6.78 3.09
CA ASN A 183 1.80 5.52 2.50
C ASN A 183 3.16 5.11 3.05
N GLU A 184 3.25 3.87 3.53
CA GLU A 184 4.50 3.16 3.88
C GLU A 184 5.50 4.03 4.66
N PRO A 185 5.13 4.49 5.87
CA PRO A 185 6.03 5.31 6.67
C PRO A 185 7.34 4.56 6.99
N ASN A 186 7.28 3.24 7.18
CA ASN A 186 8.46 2.40 7.38
C ASN A 186 9.44 2.46 6.21
N GLU A 187 8.99 2.26 4.96
CA GLU A 187 9.89 2.24 3.81
C GLU A 187 10.43 3.61 3.47
N TYR A 188 9.59 4.65 3.54
CA TYR A 188 10.06 6.02 3.37
C TYR A 188 11.18 6.37 4.36
N CYS A 189 10.94 6.13 5.65
CA CYS A 189 11.91 6.50 6.68
C CYS A 189 13.22 5.70 6.56
N LYS A 190 13.15 4.40 6.21
CA LYS A 190 14.33 3.56 5.95
C LYS A 190 15.11 4.02 4.72
N MET A 191 14.42 4.48 3.67
CA MET A 191 15.04 4.98 2.44
C MET A 191 15.77 6.31 2.67
N ILE A 192 15.17 7.22 3.46
CA ILE A 192 15.70 8.58 3.65
C ILE A 192 16.75 8.65 4.75
N TYR A 193 16.60 7.89 5.84
CA TYR A 193 17.46 7.98 7.01
C TYR A 193 18.29 6.72 7.23
N SER A 194 19.60 6.88 7.36
CA SER A 194 20.52 5.75 7.56
C SER A 194 20.73 5.36 9.03
N LYS A 195 20.47 6.27 9.98
CA LYS A 195 20.61 5.99 11.41
C LYS A 195 19.33 5.36 11.94
N PRO A 196 19.38 4.19 12.60
CA PRO A 196 18.17 3.53 13.09
C PRO A 196 17.29 4.39 14.01
N ARG A 197 17.91 5.25 14.84
CA ARG A 197 17.19 6.22 15.68
C ARG A 197 16.40 7.25 14.87
N ASP A 198 16.98 7.72 13.76
CA ASP A 198 16.35 8.72 12.90
C ASP A 198 15.19 8.08 12.12
N VAL A 199 15.33 6.82 11.69
CA VAL A 199 14.23 6.03 11.11
C VAL A 199 13.07 5.92 12.11
N CYS A 200 13.36 5.57 13.37
CA CYS A 200 12.33 5.46 14.40
C CYS A 200 11.65 6.81 14.68
N LEU A 201 12.41 7.90 14.76
CA LEU A 201 11.88 9.24 14.99
C LEU A 201 11.00 9.73 13.82
N CYS A 202 11.40 9.44 12.58
CA CYS A 202 10.61 9.72 11.39
C CYS A 202 9.25 9.01 11.43
N VAL A 203 9.22 7.69 11.67
CA VAL A 203 7.97 6.93 11.79
C VAL A 203 7.12 7.44 12.95
N HIS A 204 7.74 7.73 14.10
CA HIS A 204 7.07 8.27 15.28
C HIS A 204 6.33 9.58 14.98
N ASN A 205 6.97 10.51 14.27
CA ASN A 205 6.33 11.76 13.87
C ASN A 205 5.22 11.55 12.82
N MET A 206 5.39 10.63 11.87
CA MET A 206 4.33 10.29 10.92
C MET A 206 3.10 9.67 11.58
N LEU A 207 3.28 8.83 12.61
CA LEU A 207 2.18 8.28 13.41
C LEU A 207 1.41 9.39 14.14
N LYS A 208 2.12 10.32 14.80
CA LYS A 208 1.49 11.51 15.42
C LYS A 208 0.69 12.33 14.41
N ALA A 209 1.25 12.52 13.21
CA ALA A 209 0.61 13.23 12.13
C ALA A 209 -0.66 12.52 11.63
N HIS A 210 -0.61 11.19 11.46
CA HIS A 210 -1.79 10.38 11.16
C HIS A 210 -2.91 10.57 12.19
N ALA A 211 -2.60 10.41 13.48
CA ALA A 211 -3.58 10.54 14.56
C ALA A 211 -4.26 11.91 14.53
N ARG A 212 -3.48 13.00 14.41
CA ARG A 212 -4.04 14.35 14.35
C ARG A 212 -4.90 14.58 13.11
N VAL A 213 -4.50 14.07 11.96
CA VAL A 213 -5.30 14.17 10.71
C VAL A 213 -6.61 13.39 10.83
N TYR A 214 -6.59 12.20 11.42
CA TYR A 214 -7.81 11.43 11.69
C TYR A 214 -8.80 12.22 12.55
N HIS A 215 -8.34 12.72 13.70
CA HIS A 215 -9.21 13.48 14.62
C HIS A 215 -9.66 14.82 14.03
N LEU A 216 -8.81 15.51 13.27
CA LEU A 216 -9.20 16.68 12.49
C LEU A 216 -10.40 16.36 11.58
N TYR A 217 -10.31 15.28 10.80
CA TYR A 217 -11.40 14.90 9.90
C TYR A 217 -12.68 14.55 10.64
N LYS A 218 -12.57 13.75 11.71
CA LYS A 218 -13.72 13.34 12.52
C LYS A 218 -14.44 14.52 13.15
N HIS A 219 -13.69 15.53 13.62
CA HIS A 219 -14.24 16.71 14.24
C HIS A 219 -14.80 17.71 13.21
N ASP A 220 -14.02 18.09 12.20
CA ASP A 220 -14.34 19.23 11.32
C ASP A 220 -15.11 18.84 10.05
N PHE A 221 -14.92 17.62 9.53
CA PHE A 221 -15.33 17.28 8.16
C PHE A 221 -16.32 16.12 8.08
N TYR A 222 -16.30 15.17 9.02
CA TYR A 222 -17.07 13.93 8.93
C TYR A 222 -18.58 14.17 8.83
N SER A 223 -19.11 15.16 9.57
CA SER A 223 -20.55 15.48 9.61
C SER A 223 -21.13 15.82 8.23
N THR A 224 -20.33 16.44 7.36
CA THR A 224 -20.73 16.84 6.00
C THR A 224 -20.21 15.90 4.93
N GLN A 225 -18.99 15.37 5.09
CA GLN A 225 -18.31 14.62 4.05
C GLN A 225 -18.51 13.10 4.16
N ARG A 226 -18.67 12.56 5.38
CA ARG A 226 -18.95 11.13 5.65
C ARG A 226 -17.97 10.14 4.98
N GLY A 227 -16.72 10.53 4.79
CA GLY A 227 -15.66 9.64 4.31
C GLY A 227 -15.05 8.77 5.40
N LYS A 228 -14.12 7.92 4.98
CA LYS A 228 -13.31 7.02 5.83
C LYS A 228 -11.83 7.41 5.75
N ILE A 229 -11.12 7.28 6.87
CA ILE A 229 -9.68 7.49 6.97
C ILE A 229 -8.97 6.24 7.49
N GLY A 230 -7.87 5.90 6.85
CA GLY A 230 -6.92 4.91 7.33
C GLY A 230 -5.47 5.36 7.12
N ILE A 231 -4.56 4.49 7.50
CA ILE A 231 -3.13 4.56 7.19
C ILE A 231 -2.76 3.34 6.34
N VAL A 232 -1.77 3.49 5.47
CA VAL A 232 -1.27 2.39 4.63
C VAL A 232 0.17 2.10 5.01
N PHE A 233 0.45 0.85 5.33
CA PHE A 233 1.81 0.40 5.59
C PHE A 233 2.06 -0.91 4.85
N VAL A 234 3.31 -1.11 4.45
CA VAL A 234 3.75 -2.37 3.91
C VAL A 234 4.15 -3.28 5.06
N THR A 235 3.77 -4.55 4.93
CA THR A 235 4.38 -5.58 5.75
C THR A 235 4.36 -6.93 5.06
N HIS A 236 5.25 -7.80 5.52
CA HIS A 236 5.47 -9.12 4.97
C HIS A 236 5.02 -10.19 5.95
N TYR A 237 4.82 -11.40 5.44
CA TYR A 237 4.70 -12.55 6.30
C TYR A 237 6.08 -13.15 6.53
N TYR A 238 6.35 -13.52 7.77
CA TYR A 238 7.61 -14.10 8.18
C TYR A 238 7.39 -15.55 8.57
N TYR A 239 8.17 -16.44 7.97
CA TYR A 239 8.26 -17.84 8.30
C TYR A 239 9.54 -18.09 9.08
N SER A 240 9.53 -19.04 10.01
CA SER A 240 10.75 -19.43 10.70
C SER A 240 11.56 -20.43 9.87
N SER A 241 12.86 -20.21 9.74
CA SER A 241 13.79 -21.23 9.23
C SER A 241 14.13 -22.28 10.28
N VAL A 242 13.81 -22.04 11.55
CA VAL A 242 14.11 -22.92 12.68
C VAL A 242 12.85 -23.60 13.21
N LYS A 243 12.91 -24.93 13.33
CA LYS A 243 11.80 -25.72 13.86
C LYS A 243 11.43 -25.27 15.27
N ASN A 244 10.14 -25.05 15.52
CA ASN A 244 9.55 -24.60 16.79
C ASN A 244 9.98 -23.21 17.26
N ASP A 245 10.53 -22.36 16.39
CA ASP A 245 10.78 -20.94 16.70
C ASP A 245 9.64 -20.07 16.17
N ALA A 246 8.75 -19.66 17.07
CA ALA A 246 7.68 -18.70 16.78
C ALA A 246 8.07 -17.25 17.13
N LEU A 247 9.17 -17.05 17.86
CA LEU A 247 9.58 -15.74 18.35
C LEU A 247 10.22 -14.91 17.23
N SER A 248 11.10 -15.51 16.43
CA SER A 248 11.81 -14.78 15.36
C SER A 248 10.84 -14.18 14.33
N PRO A 249 9.88 -14.94 13.77
CA PRO A 249 8.91 -14.36 12.84
C PRO A 249 8.04 -13.29 13.47
N ARG A 250 7.60 -13.52 14.72
CA ARG A 250 6.76 -12.55 15.42
C ARG A 250 7.52 -11.24 15.66
N LEU A 251 8.78 -11.29 16.06
CA LEU A 251 9.56 -10.08 16.33
C LEU A 251 9.92 -9.35 15.05
N MET A 252 10.22 -10.08 13.96
CA MET A 252 10.43 -9.45 12.66
C MET A 252 9.19 -8.69 12.20
N TYR A 253 8.00 -9.29 12.36
CA TYR A 253 6.74 -8.59 12.09
C TYR A 253 6.61 -7.29 12.91
N GLU A 254 6.96 -7.29 14.20
CA GLU A 254 6.88 -6.08 15.03
C GLU A 254 7.80 -4.96 14.53
N TYR A 255 9.01 -5.30 14.06
CA TYR A 255 9.95 -4.34 13.46
C TYR A 255 9.59 -3.91 12.02
N ASP A 256 8.65 -4.60 11.39
CA ASP A 256 8.19 -4.30 10.03
C ASP A 256 6.86 -3.54 10.04
N GLY A 257 5.74 -4.25 10.22
CA GLY A 257 4.40 -3.66 10.25
C GLY A 257 3.87 -3.37 11.65
N GLY A 258 4.26 -4.16 12.66
CA GLY A 258 3.65 -4.11 13.99
C GLY A 258 3.88 -2.80 14.73
N TRP A 259 5.05 -2.17 14.60
CA TRP A 259 5.31 -0.86 15.20
C TRP A 259 4.50 0.31 14.62
N ILE A 260 3.87 0.12 13.45
CA ILE A 260 2.91 1.06 12.87
C ILE A 260 1.48 0.63 13.27
N ALA A 261 1.19 -0.66 13.16
CA ALA A 261 -0.14 -1.20 13.37
C ALA A 261 -0.56 -1.20 14.85
N ASN A 262 0.31 -1.63 15.76
CA ASN A 262 -0.01 -1.78 17.18
C ASN A 262 -0.44 -0.46 17.84
N PRO A 263 0.22 0.70 17.62
CA PRO A 263 -0.25 1.96 18.19
C PRO A 263 -1.68 2.35 17.80
N ILE A 264 -2.14 1.92 16.62
CA ILE A 264 -3.40 2.36 16.01
C ILE A 264 -4.53 1.33 16.19
N PHE A 265 -4.25 0.06 15.91
CA PHE A 265 -5.26 -0.99 15.79
C PHE A 265 -5.36 -1.91 17.02
N SER A 266 -4.35 -1.94 17.90
CA SER A 266 -4.41 -2.78 19.10
C SER A 266 -5.33 -2.18 20.16
N LYS A 267 -5.79 -3.03 21.10
CA LYS A 267 -6.62 -2.61 22.24
C LYS A 267 -5.86 -1.71 23.22
N ASP A 268 -4.56 -1.94 23.34
CA ASP A 268 -3.71 -1.24 24.32
C ASP A 268 -3.11 0.05 23.74
N GLY A 269 -2.97 0.13 22.42
CA GLY A 269 -2.21 1.18 21.75
C GLY A 269 -0.70 1.00 21.96
N ASP A 270 0.05 2.10 21.82
CA ASP A 270 1.51 2.17 22.00
C ASP A 270 2.32 1.24 21.07
N TYR A 271 3.65 1.33 21.11
CA TYR A 271 4.52 0.39 20.41
C TYR A 271 4.41 -1.03 20.98
N PRO A 272 4.63 -2.07 20.15
CA PRO A 272 4.55 -3.47 20.59
C PRO A 272 5.46 -3.72 21.81
N ALA A 273 4.91 -4.32 22.86
CA ALA A 273 5.66 -4.60 24.09
C ALA A 273 6.92 -5.44 23.82
N MET A 274 6.85 -6.38 22.88
CA MET A 274 7.97 -7.23 22.51
C MET A 274 9.08 -6.45 21.79
N MET A 275 8.73 -5.45 20.96
CA MET A 275 9.69 -4.56 20.34
C MET A 275 10.36 -3.66 21.36
N LYS A 276 9.60 -3.05 22.28
CA LYS A 276 10.14 -2.22 23.37
C LYS A 276 11.16 -3.00 24.21
N LYS A 277 10.79 -4.20 24.62
CA LYS A 277 11.68 -5.10 25.36
C LYS A 277 12.94 -5.44 24.57
N ALA A 278 12.82 -5.73 23.27
CA ALA A 278 13.98 -6.00 22.42
C ALA A 278 14.91 -4.78 22.26
N GLU A 279 14.37 -3.56 22.25
CA GLU A 279 15.17 -2.33 22.26
C GLU A 279 15.86 -2.08 23.60
N GLU A 280 15.20 -2.36 24.74
CA GLU A 280 15.81 -2.29 26.07
C GLU A 280 17.00 -3.26 26.20
N GLU A 281 16.78 -4.53 25.85
CA GLU A 281 17.83 -5.55 25.81
C GLU A 281 18.96 -5.12 24.86
N ARG A 282 18.61 -4.48 23.73
CA ARG A 282 19.59 -3.95 22.77
C ARG A 282 20.47 -2.86 23.34
N MET A 283 19.88 -1.90 24.03
CA MET A 283 20.65 -0.82 24.66
C MET A 283 21.70 -1.35 25.63
N GLU A 284 21.34 -2.37 26.42
CA GLU A 284 22.26 -2.98 27.38
C GLU A 284 23.45 -3.65 26.70
N TRP A 285 23.22 -4.45 25.65
CA TRP A 285 24.29 -5.19 24.98
C TRP A 285 25.14 -4.31 24.05
N GLU A 286 24.53 -3.37 23.31
CA GLU A 286 25.24 -2.41 22.45
C GLU A 286 25.87 -1.25 23.26
N LYS A 287 25.56 -1.14 24.55
CA LYS A 287 25.99 -0.04 25.45
C LYS A 287 25.60 1.33 24.90
N LEU A 288 24.37 1.45 24.40
CA LEU A 288 23.84 2.70 23.86
C LEU A 288 23.56 3.69 25.01
N SER A 289 23.93 4.94 24.83
CA SER A 289 23.66 6.01 25.79
C SER A 289 22.23 6.54 25.76
N SER A 290 21.44 6.16 24.74
CA SER A 290 20.06 6.60 24.56
C SER A 290 19.26 5.60 23.73
N PRO A 291 17.94 5.47 23.95
CA PRO A 291 17.08 4.60 23.15
C PRO A 291 16.99 5.05 21.69
N ARG A 292 16.82 4.07 20.79
CA ARG A 292 16.57 4.31 19.36
C ARG A 292 15.09 4.58 19.12
N LEU A 293 14.22 3.76 19.72
CA LEU A 293 12.77 3.89 19.67
C LEU A 293 12.30 5.01 20.62
N PRO A 294 11.63 6.07 20.12
CA PRO A 294 11.01 7.07 20.98
C PRO A 294 9.84 6.48 21.79
N GLU A 295 9.45 7.16 22.86
CA GLU A 295 8.29 6.77 23.67
C GLU A 295 7.08 7.67 23.35
N PHE A 296 5.88 7.09 23.30
CA PHE A 296 4.65 7.87 23.31
C PHE A 296 4.29 8.26 24.74
N SER A 297 3.91 9.51 24.95
CA SER A 297 3.21 9.91 26.17
C SER A 297 1.81 9.30 26.18
N GLN A 298 1.17 9.22 27.35
CA GLN A 298 -0.20 8.71 27.46
C GLN A 298 -1.18 9.44 26.52
N TYR A 299 -1.01 10.76 26.35
CA TYR A 299 -1.77 11.56 25.39
C TYR A 299 -1.68 11.01 23.96
N TRP A 300 -0.47 10.68 23.50
CA TRP A 300 -0.29 10.15 22.15
C TRP A 300 -0.78 8.72 22.00
N ILE A 301 -0.61 7.88 23.03
CA ILE A 301 -1.19 6.53 23.06
C ILE A 301 -2.72 6.60 22.89
N ASP A 302 -3.38 7.49 23.65
CA ASP A 302 -4.83 7.66 23.58
C ASP A 302 -5.30 8.26 22.25
N LEU A 303 -4.51 9.16 21.65
CA LEU A 303 -4.86 9.79 20.38
C LEU A 303 -4.70 8.84 19.19
N LEU A 304 -3.68 7.98 19.20
CA LEU A 304 -3.40 6.98 18.16
C LEU A 304 -4.36 5.79 18.22
N ARG A 305 -4.63 5.29 19.43
CA ARG A 305 -5.47 4.11 19.62
C ARG A 305 -6.86 4.36 19.04
N GLY A 306 -7.25 3.54 18.07
CA GLY A 306 -8.56 3.64 17.43
C GLY A 306 -8.67 4.75 16.39
N SER A 307 -7.57 5.40 15.97
CA SER A 307 -7.59 6.45 14.95
C SER A 307 -7.74 5.91 13.52
N TRP A 308 -8.69 5.01 13.27
CA TRP A 308 -8.86 4.33 11.99
C TRP A 308 -10.32 4.03 11.66
N ASP A 309 -10.64 3.97 10.37
CA ASP A 309 -11.88 3.40 9.83
C ASP A 309 -11.62 2.10 9.05
N TYR A 310 -10.38 1.90 8.62
CA TYR A 310 -9.89 0.67 7.99
C TYR A 310 -8.37 0.55 8.17
N LEU A 311 -7.86 -0.67 7.96
CA LEU A 311 -6.43 -0.97 7.88
C LEU A 311 -6.01 -1.04 6.40
N GLY A 312 -5.11 -0.16 5.99
CA GLY A 312 -4.50 -0.19 4.65
C GLY A 312 -3.27 -1.06 4.63
N LEU A 313 -3.27 -2.09 3.78
CA LEU A 313 -2.18 -3.06 3.68
C LEU A 313 -1.55 -3.00 2.29
N ASN A 314 -0.23 -2.78 2.25
CA ASN A 314 0.59 -3.10 1.10
C ASN A 314 1.31 -4.42 1.37
N HIS A 315 1.34 -5.33 0.39
CA HIS A 315 1.98 -6.63 0.56
C HIS A 315 2.49 -7.16 -0.77
N TYR A 316 3.73 -7.62 -0.79
CA TYR A 316 4.41 -8.09 -2.01
C TYR A 316 5.12 -9.43 -1.85
N SER A 317 5.56 -9.77 -0.64
CA SER A 317 6.45 -10.90 -0.43
C SER A 317 6.37 -11.49 0.97
N SER A 318 7.08 -12.61 1.17
CA SER A 318 7.29 -13.24 2.47
C SER A 318 8.75 -13.65 2.59
N TYR A 319 9.22 -13.78 3.84
CA TYR A 319 10.62 -14.05 4.15
C TYR A 319 10.76 -15.21 5.13
N LEU A 320 11.83 -15.99 4.99
CA LEU A 320 12.31 -16.85 6.06
C LEU A 320 13.16 -16.00 7.00
N VAL A 321 13.05 -16.23 8.31
CA VAL A 321 13.85 -15.53 9.30
C VAL A 321 14.44 -16.47 10.34
N SER A 322 15.62 -16.12 10.81
CA SER A 322 16.22 -16.67 12.02
C SER A 322 16.90 -15.60 12.85
N LYS A 323 17.23 -15.98 14.08
CA LYS A 323 18.06 -15.22 14.99
C LYS A 323 19.53 -15.51 14.71
N ASN A 324 20.32 -14.45 14.54
CA ASN A 324 21.78 -14.51 14.53
C ASN A 324 22.29 -14.88 15.93
N SER A 325 23.11 -15.94 16.00
CA SER A 325 23.69 -16.42 17.25
C SER A 325 24.76 -15.48 17.82
N ASN A 326 25.36 -14.60 17.00
CA ASN A 326 26.54 -13.81 17.38
C ASN A 326 26.22 -12.40 17.91
N ASP A 327 25.14 -11.77 17.44
CA ASP A 327 24.84 -10.35 17.76
C ASP A 327 23.36 -10.12 18.14
N HIS A 328 22.62 -11.20 18.40
CA HIS A 328 21.19 -11.19 18.74
C HIS A 328 20.28 -10.48 17.70
N SER A 329 20.79 -10.17 16.51
CA SER A 329 19.99 -9.64 15.40
C SER A 329 19.13 -10.73 14.77
N TYR A 330 18.17 -10.32 13.96
CA TYR A 330 17.34 -11.20 13.15
C TYR A 330 17.64 -10.86 11.70
N TYR A 331 17.72 -11.87 10.85
CA TYR A 331 17.98 -11.66 9.44
C TYR A 331 17.08 -12.51 8.56
N GLU A 332 16.87 -12.01 7.36
CA GLU A 332 16.13 -12.70 6.31
C GLU A 332 17.04 -13.73 5.64
N GLU A 333 16.53 -14.94 5.50
CA GLU A 333 17.18 -16.03 4.80
C GLU A 333 16.61 -16.20 3.40
N LYS A 334 17.49 -16.59 2.46
CA LYS A 334 17.05 -17.01 1.13
C LYS A 334 16.51 -18.44 1.21
N ASN A 335 15.27 -18.63 0.80
CA ASN A 335 14.76 -19.95 0.47
C ASN A 335 15.06 -20.24 -1.01
N PRO A 336 15.92 -21.22 -1.35
CA PRO A 336 16.22 -21.53 -2.76
C PRO A 336 15.02 -22.10 -3.53
N ASP A 337 13.99 -22.60 -2.83
CA ASP A 337 12.81 -23.19 -3.44
C ASP A 337 11.71 -22.16 -3.74
N TRP A 338 11.84 -20.92 -3.25
CA TRP A 338 10.87 -19.86 -3.53
C TRP A 338 11.21 -19.17 -4.86
N PRO A 339 10.23 -19.06 -5.79
CA PRO A 339 10.43 -18.26 -6.99
C PRO A 339 10.67 -16.80 -6.62
N VAL A 340 11.51 -16.11 -7.39
CA VAL A 340 11.85 -14.71 -7.19
C VAL A 340 11.49 -13.91 -8.43
N ALA A 341 10.88 -12.73 -8.25
CA ALA A 341 10.54 -11.83 -9.34
C ALA A 341 11.77 -11.23 -10.03
N SER A 342 11.57 -10.47 -11.11
CA SER A 342 12.65 -9.87 -11.89
C SER A 342 13.59 -8.98 -11.07
N ASN A 343 13.06 -8.30 -10.06
CA ASN A 343 13.77 -7.39 -9.16
C ASN A 343 14.69 -8.09 -8.13
N GLN A 344 14.75 -9.43 -8.13
CA GLN A 344 15.63 -10.27 -7.29
C GLN A 344 15.41 -10.21 -5.78
N TRP A 345 14.57 -9.31 -5.27
CA TRP A 345 14.27 -9.19 -3.84
C TRP A 345 12.88 -9.75 -3.48
N GLN A 346 11.93 -9.74 -4.42
CA GLN A 346 10.56 -10.15 -4.17
C GLN A 346 10.41 -11.66 -4.35
N ASN A 347 10.35 -12.39 -3.23
CA ASN A 347 9.94 -13.80 -3.24
C ASN A 347 8.44 -13.89 -3.57
N VAL A 348 8.06 -14.80 -4.45
CA VAL A 348 6.67 -15.07 -4.84
C VAL A 348 6.12 -16.15 -3.92
N VAL A 349 5.47 -15.74 -2.83
CA VAL A 349 4.98 -16.62 -1.75
C VAL A 349 3.52 -16.28 -1.43
N PRO A 350 2.57 -16.62 -2.31
CA PRO A 350 1.17 -16.22 -2.16
C PRO A 350 0.53 -16.73 -0.85
N GLN A 351 0.95 -17.90 -0.35
CA GLN A 351 0.42 -18.46 0.91
C GLN A 351 0.70 -17.54 2.10
N GLY A 352 1.85 -16.85 2.09
CA GLY A 352 2.21 -15.89 3.13
C GLY A 352 1.27 -14.69 3.15
N PHE A 353 0.71 -14.29 2.01
CA PHE A 353 -0.31 -13.26 1.97
C PHE A 353 -1.59 -13.68 2.71
N GLY A 354 -2.06 -14.91 2.45
CA GLY A 354 -3.20 -15.48 3.19
C GLY A 354 -2.91 -15.59 4.69
N ASP A 355 -1.70 -16.03 5.05
CA ASP A 355 -1.28 -16.17 6.45
C ASP A 355 -1.20 -14.82 7.16
N LEU A 356 -0.71 -13.78 6.48
CA LEU A 356 -0.69 -12.42 7.01
C LEU A 356 -2.10 -11.89 7.27
N LEU A 357 -3.05 -12.12 6.35
CA LEU A 357 -4.44 -11.70 6.55
C LEU A 357 -5.07 -12.40 7.77
N ARG A 358 -4.82 -13.70 7.95
CA ARG A 358 -5.25 -14.44 9.15
C ARG A 358 -4.57 -13.89 10.40
N PHE A 359 -3.28 -13.61 10.35
CA PHE A 359 -2.54 -13.05 11.46
C PHE A 359 -3.07 -11.66 11.88
N ILE A 360 -3.35 -10.77 10.92
CA ILE A 360 -3.96 -9.45 11.15
C ILE A 360 -5.33 -9.60 11.80
N LYS A 361 -6.15 -10.53 11.29
CA LYS A 361 -7.48 -10.82 11.86
C LYS A 361 -7.38 -11.18 13.34
N GLU A 362 -6.53 -12.14 13.69
CA GLU A 362 -6.41 -12.63 15.07
C GLU A 362 -5.71 -11.60 15.98
N THR A 363 -4.78 -10.80 15.47
CA THR A 363 -4.02 -9.82 16.27
C THR A 363 -4.80 -8.54 16.55
N TYR A 364 -5.59 -8.06 15.58
CA TYR A 364 -6.26 -6.75 15.65
C TYR A 364 -7.79 -6.82 15.64
N ASP A 365 -8.38 -7.97 16.00
CA ASP A 365 -9.83 -8.15 16.13
C ASP A 365 -10.60 -7.96 14.80
N ASN A 366 -10.06 -8.51 13.71
CA ASN A 366 -10.65 -8.55 12.37
C ASN A 366 -11.11 -7.19 11.78
N PRO A 367 -10.23 -6.17 11.72
CA PRO A 367 -10.59 -4.86 11.18
C PRO A 367 -10.92 -4.98 9.69
N PRO A 368 -11.69 -4.04 9.09
CA PRO A 368 -11.81 -3.95 7.65
C PRO A 368 -10.43 -3.71 7.03
N VAL A 369 -9.95 -4.65 6.21
CA VAL A 369 -8.65 -4.55 5.52
C VAL A 369 -8.89 -4.16 4.07
N TYR A 370 -8.16 -3.15 3.60
CA TYR A 370 -8.05 -2.86 2.18
C TYR A 370 -6.62 -3.12 1.74
N VAL A 371 -6.45 -4.01 0.75
CA VAL A 371 -5.15 -4.26 0.14
C VAL A 371 -4.92 -3.15 -0.88
N LEU A 372 -4.07 -2.19 -0.54
CA LEU A 372 -3.91 -0.93 -1.27
C LEU A 372 -2.71 -0.94 -2.22
N GLU A 373 -1.84 -1.95 -2.11
CA GLU A 373 -0.88 -2.36 -3.12
C GLU A 373 -0.59 -3.86 -3.05
N ASN A 374 -0.67 -4.52 -4.20
CA ASN A 374 -0.02 -5.79 -4.48
C ASN A 374 0.32 -5.86 -5.97
N GLY A 375 1.51 -6.29 -6.30
CA GLY A 375 1.98 -6.35 -7.68
C GLY A 375 3.27 -7.14 -7.82
N VAL A 376 3.74 -7.31 -9.05
CA VAL A 376 5.02 -7.96 -9.32
C VAL A 376 5.76 -7.23 -10.42
N SER A 377 7.06 -7.12 -10.21
CA SER A 377 7.97 -6.54 -11.18
C SER A 377 8.14 -7.44 -12.40
N SER A 378 8.24 -6.84 -13.58
CA SER A 378 8.66 -7.46 -14.83
C SER A 378 9.62 -6.54 -15.59
N PHE A 379 10.01 -6.96 -16.79
CA PHE A 379 10.63 -6.08 -17.78
C PHE A 379 9.58 -5.58 -18.78
N THR A 380 10.03 -4.87 -19.83
CA THR A 380 9.17 -4.47 -20.95
C THR A 380 8.59 -5.68 -21.69
N GLY A 381 7.44 -5.48 -22.33
CA GLY A 381 6.70 -6.50 -23.04
C GLY A 381 5.22 -6.51 -22.65
N LEU A 382 4.37 -6.71 -23.66
CA LEU A 382 2.91 -6.76 -23.48
C LEU A 382 2.41 -8.14 -23.04
N ASN A 383 3.19 -9.19 -23.29
CA ASN A 383 2.86 -10.57 -22.89
C ASN A 383 3.46 -10.87 -21.51
N ASP A 384 2.70 -10.55 -20.47
CA ASP A 384 3.11 -10.61 -19.06
C ASP A 384 2.38 -11.71 -18.29
N MET A 385 2.37 -12.94 -18.82
CA MET A 385 1.71 -14.08 -18.16
C MET A 385 2.19 -14.34 -16.73
N GLU A 386 3.46 -14.07 -16.40
CA GLU A 386 3.94 -14.19 -15.02
C GLU A 386 3.25 -13.22 -14.06
N ARG A 387 2.92 -12.00 -14.52
CA ARG A 387 2.11 -11.05 -13.74
C ARG A 387 0.70 -11.59 -13.50
N ILE A 388 0.09 -12.21 -14.51
CA ILE A 388 -1.21 -12.87 -14.37
C ILE A 388 -1.14 -14.00 -13.33
N ARG A 389 -0.13 -14.88 -13.39
CA ARG A 389 0.05 -15.96 -12.41
C ARG A 389 0.22 -15.43 -10.99
N TYR A 390 1.08 -14.43 -10.81
CA TYR A 390 1.29 -13.79 -9.53
C TYR A 390 -0.01 -13.21 -8.95
N LEU A 391 -0.70 -12.36 -9.73
CA LEU A 391 -1.95 -11.73 -9.29
C LEU A 391 -3.03 -12.77 -8.99
N HIS A 392 -3.14 -13.80 -9.84
CA HIS A 392 -4.05 -14.91 -9.61
C HIS A 392 -3.79 -15.59 -8.27
N ASP A 393 -2.55 -16.01 -8.00
CA ASP A 393 -2.26 -16.80 -6.80
C ASP A 393 -2.41 -15.98 -5.52
N TYR A 394 -2.03 -14.70 -5.53
CA TYR A 394 -2.24 -13.82 -4.37
C TYR A 394 -3.73 -13.53 -4.14
N MET A 395 -4.50 -13.23 -5.20
CA MET A 395 -5.94 -13.03 -5.08
C MET A 395 -6.65 -14.32 -4.62
N LYS A 396 -6.18 -15.50 -5.06
CA LYS A 396 -6.70 -16.79 -4.59
C LYS A 396 -6.51 -16.94 -3.07
N GLU A 397 -5.30 -16.72 -2.55
CA GLU A 397 -5.03 -16.84 -1.12
C GLU A 397 -5.81 -15.81 -0.28
N MET A 398 -6.02 -14.61 -0.80
CA MET A 398 -6.92 -13.62 -0.21
C MET A 398 -8.37 -14.10 -0.16
N LEU A 399 -8.91 -14.62 -1.28
CA LEU A 399 -10.28 -15.13 -1.33
C LEU A 399 -10.47 -16.35 -0.42
N LEU A 400 -9.47 -17.21 -0.30
CA LEU A 400 -9.47 -18.30 0.68
C LEU A 400 -9.53 -17.75 2.11
N ALA A 401 -8.73 -16.74 2.44
CA ALA A 401 -8.76 -16.09 3.76
C ALA A 401 -10.14 -15.46 4.06
N ILE A 402 -10.80 -14.85 3.07
CA ILE A 402 -12.15 -14.29 3.20
C ILE A 402 -13.18 -15.41 3.43
N HIS A 403 -13.27 -16.37 2.50
CA HIS A 403 -14.38 -17.34 2.45
C HIS A 403 -14.24 -18.50 3.43
N ARG A 404 -13.01 -18.91 3.73
CA ARG A 404 -12.74 -20.05 4.62
C ARG A 404 -12.50 -19.61 6.05
N ASP A 405 -11.78 -18.50 6.23
CA ASP A 405 -11.22 -18.11 7.53
C ASP A 405 -11.88 -16.85 8.12
N GLY A 406 -12.75 -16.18 7.36
CA GLY A 406 -13.55 -15.04 7.80
C GLY A 406 -12.77 -13.73 7.92
N CYS A 407 -11.65 -13.58 7.20
CA CYS A 407 -10.89 -12.33 7.16
C CYS A 407 -11.71 -11.22 6.49
N ASN A 408 -11.77 -10.05 7.13
CA ASN A 408 -12.62 -8.93 6.74
C ASN A 408 -11.97 -8.04 5.65
N VAL A 409 -11.58 -8.62 4.53
CA VAL A 409 -10.95 -7.89 3.40
C VAL A 409 -12.04 -7.28 2.51
N LYS A 410 -11.90 -6.00 2.15
CA LYS A 410 -12.92 -5.20 1.45
C LYS A 410 -12.54 -4.75 0.04
N GLY A 411 -11.25 -4.70 -0.27
CA GLY A 411 -10.81 -4.33 -1.60
C GLY A 411 -9.38 -4.74 -1.89
N TYR A 412 -9.06 -4.76 -3.19
CA TYR A 412 -7.75 -5.15 -3.72
C TYR A 412 -7.27 -4.21 -4.81
N THR A 413 -6.07 -3.69 -4.64
CA THR A 413 -5.49 -2.67 -5.51
C THR A 413 -4.22 -3.19 -6.16
N ILE A 414 -4.21 -3.22 -7.49
CA ILE A 414 -3.03 -3.63 -8.25
C ILE A 414 -2.02 -2.49 -8.24
N TRP A 415 -0.80 -2.79 -7.79
CA TRP A 415 0.38 -1.96 -8.06
C TRP A 415 1.05 -2.45 -9.35
N SER A 416 0.99 -1.72 -10.45
CA SER A 416 0.44 -0.36 -10.65
C SER A 416 -0.48 -0.28 -11.86
N LEU A 417 -1.20 0.82 -12.01
CA LEU A 417 -1.95 1.08 -13.24
C LEU A 417 -1.00 1.20 -14.44
N LEU A 418 -0.02 2.09 -14.34
CA LEU A 418 0.95 2.41 -15.37
C LEU A 418 2.34 1.95 -14.93
N ASP A 419 3.18 1.57 -15.89
CA ASP A 419 4.61 1.70 -15.66
C ASP A 419 4.93 3.14 -15.25
N ASN A 420 5.85 3.28 -14.31
CA ASN A 420 6.14 4.52 -13.63
C ASN A 420 7.62 4.61 -13.28
N PHE A 421 8.02 5.67 -12.58
CA PHE A 421 9.35 5.82 -12.02
C PHE A 421 9.50 5.00 -10.73
N GLU A 422 10.23 3.88 -10.77
CA GLU A 422 10.38 2.95 -9.64
C GLU A 422 11.63 3.28 -8.81
N TRP A 423 11.62 4.48 -8.23
CA TRP A 423 12.59 4.90 -7.20
C TRP A 423 14.06 4.62 -7.59
N GLY A 424 14.80 3.89 -6.75
CA GLY A 424 16.22 3.58 -6.94
C GLY A 424 16.55 2.68 -8.15
N VAL A 425 15.56 2.16 -8.87
CA VAL A 425 15.76 1.39 -10.10
C VAL A 425 15.23 2.11 -11.36
N GLY A 426 14.70 3.32 -11.20
CA GLY A 426 14.24 4.18 -12.29
C GLY A 426 13.18 3.50 -13.15
N TYR A 427 13.43 3.38 -14.46
CA TYR A 427 12.49 2.79 -15.42
C TYR A 427 12.87 1.36 -15.84
N SER A 428 13.80 0.70 -15.15
CA SER A 428 14.27 -0.64 -15.55
C SER A 428 13.27 -1.75 -15.22
N HIS A 429 12.46 -1.55 -14.18
CA HIS A 429 11.50 -2.50 -13.66
C HIS A 429 10.08 -2.00 -13.87
N ARG A 430 9.18 -2.90 -14.29
CA ARG A 430 7.83 -2.58 -14.74
C ARG A 430 6.79 -3.24 -13.84
N TYR A 431 5.90 -2.46 -13.24
CA TYR A 431 4.77 -2.97 -12.44
C TYR A 431 3.41 -2.79 -13.12
N GLY A 432 3.35 -1.99 -14.19
CA GLY A 432 2.09 -1.53 -14.76
C GLY A 432 1.24 -2.64 -15.38
N LEU A 433 -0.08 -2.55 -15.21
CA LEU A 433 -1.06 -3.17 -16.10
C LEU A 433 -0.96 -2.60 -17.53
N VAL A 434 -0.43 -1.38 -17.64
CA VAL A 434 -0.23 -0.65 -18.88
C VAL A 434 1.25 -0.29 -19.03
N GLU A 435 1.84 -0.69 -20.15
CA GLU A 435 3.20 -0.30 -20.51
C GLU A 435 3.24 1.18 -20.93
N VAL A 436 4.28 1.89 -20.50
CA VAL A 436 4.55 3.27 -20.92
C VAL A 436 5.86 3.32 -21.70
N ASP A 437 5.82 3.90 -22.89
CA ASP A 437 7.04 4.15 -23.67
C ASP A 437 7.75 5.41 -23.15
N PHE A 438 8.77 5.23 -22.31
CA PHE A 438 9.58 6.31 -21.75
C PHE A 438 10.61 6.90 -22.74
N ASN A 439 10.83 6.25 -23.89
CA ASN A 439 11.71 6.77 -24.94
C ASN A 439 10.97 7.72 -25.89
N HIS A 440 9.63 7.65 -25.92
CA HIS A 440 8.80 8.52 -26.72
C HIS A 440 8.28 9.72 -25.91
N GLU A 441 8.32 10.93 -26.48
CA GLU A 441 7.90 12.17 -25.81
C GLU A 441 6.43 12.10 -25.36
N ASN A 442 5.56 11.51 -26.17
CA ASN A 442 4.13 11.32 -25.86
C ASN A 442 3.84 10.32 -24.71
N ARG A 443 4.84 9.61 -24.16
CA ARG A 443 4.65 8.59 -23.12
C ARG A 443 3.52 7.62 -23.45
N THR A 444 3.55 7.04 -24.65
CA THR A 444 2.43 6.23 -25.17
C THR A 444 2.09 5.08 -24.21
N ARG A 445 0.80 4.92 -23.91
CA ARG A 445 0.28 3.86 -23.04
C ARG A 445 -0.22 2.67 -23.85
N THR A 446 0.25 1.47 -23.53
CA THR A 446 -0.20 0.22 -24.20
C THR A 446 -0.60 -0.84 -23.18
N PRO A 447 -1.89 -1.24 -23.11
CA PRO A 447 -2.35 -2.23 -22.15
C PRO A 447 -1.65 -3.60 -22.34
N ARG A 448 -1.19 -4.22 -21.24
CA ARG A 448 -0.61 -5.57 -21.25
C ARG A 448 -1.69 -6.65 -21.17
N LEU A 449 -1.34 -7.92 -21.35
CA LEU A 449 -2.27 -9.04 -21.21
C LEU A 449 -2.91 -9.10 -19.81
N SER A 450 -2.16 -8.75 -18.76
CA SER A 450 -2.69 -8.66 -17.39
C SER A 450 -3.89 -7.70 -17.26
N SER A 451 -3.93 -6.60 -18.03
CA SER A 451 -5.07 -5.68 -18.05
C SER A 451 -6.33 -6.34 -18.61
N GLN A 452 -6.19 -7.15 -19.67
CA GLN A 452 -7.29 -7.90 -20.27
C GLN A 452 -7.77 -9.04 -19.35
N TRP A 453 -6.84 -9.71 -18.68
CA TRP A 453 -7.18 -10.74 -17.68
C TRP A 453 -7.99 -10.12 -16.54
N LEU A 454 -7.52 -9.00 -15.99
CA LEU A 454 -8.19 -8.30 -14.90
C LEU A 454 -9.58 -7.82 -15.31
N GLN A 455 -9.73 -7.30 -16.53
CA GLN A 455 -11.04 -6.92 -17.09
C GLN A 455 -12.04 -8.09 -17.04
N LYS A 456 -11.61 -9.30 -17.42
CA LYS A 456 -12.47 -10.48 -17.37
C LYS A 456 -12.78 -10.92 -15.95
N VAL A 457 -11.81 -10.87 -15.04
CA VAL A 457 -11.99 -11.20 -13.61
C VAL A 457 -13.03 -10.28 -12.97
N ILE A 458 -12.91 -8.97 -13.20
CA ILE A 458 -13.85 -7.96 -12.72
C ILE A 458 -15.25 -8.21 -13.31
N ALA A 459 -15.35 -8.36 -14.64
CA ALA A 459 -16.63 -8.53 -15.32
C ALA A 459 -17.37 -9.82 -14.89
N LYS A 460 -16.64 -10.90 -14.61
CA LYS A 460 -17.22 -12.17 -14.16
C LYS A 460 -17.42 -12.27 -12.66
N ARG A 461 -16.79 -11.38 -11.87
CA ARG A 461 -16.73 -11.48 -10.39
C ARG A 461 -16.19 -12.83 -9.92
N GLU A 462 -15.24 -13.38 -10.66
CA GLU A 462 -14.64 -14.69 -10.41
C GLU A 462 -13.19 -14.69 -10.88
N LEU A 463 -12.33 -15.32 -10.09
CA LEU A 463 -10.92 -15.45 -10.43
C LEU A 463 -10.75 -16.45 -11.59
N ILE A 464 -10.09 -16.02 -12.67
CA ILE A 464 -9.88 -16.83 -13.88
C ILE A 464 -8.48 -17.40 -13.84
N SER A 465 -8.35 -18.72 -13.97
CA SER A 465 -7.03 -19.37 -14.01
C SER A 465 -6.20 -18.84 -15.19
N PRO A 466 -4.87 -18.73 -15.04
CA PRO A 466 -3.98 -18.36 -16.14
C PRO A 466 -4.11 -19.28 -17.36
N GLU A 467 -4.41 -20.56 -17.15
CA GLU A 467 -4.56 -21.59 -18.18
C GLU A 467 -5.87 -21.44 -18.98
N ASP A 468 -6.95 -20.98 -18.34
CA ASP A 468 -8.25 -20.75 -18.97
C ASP A 468 -8.37 -19.37 -19.61
N PHE A 469 -7.42 -18.48 -19.34
CA PHE A 469 -7.40 -17.13 -19.88
C PHE A 469 -7.09 -17.11 -21.38
N LYS A 470 -8.11 -16.77 -22.18
CA LYS A 470 -7.96 -16.53 -23.62
C LYS A 470 -7.95 -15.03 -23.89
N PRO A 471 -6.82 -14.42 -24.29
CA PRO A 471 -6.78 -13.00 -24.63
C PRO A 471 -7.61 -12.72 -25.88
N PHE A 472 -8.11 -11.49 -26.01
CA PHE A 472 -8.79 -11.06 -27.23
C PHE A 472 -7.82 -10.31 -28.15
N SER A 473 -8.05 -10.39 -29.47
CA SER A 473 -7.23 -9.67 -30.45
C SER A 473 -7.33 -8.17 -30.21
N LEU A 474 -6.17 -7.49 -30.14
CA LEU A 474 -6.05 -6.06 -29.90
C LEU A 474 -6.62 -5.18 -31.03
N ALA A 475 -7.02 -5.75 -32.16
CA ALA A 475 -7.57 -5.04 -33.32
C ALA A 475 -8.98 -4.42 -33.10
N LYS A 476 -9.41 -4.20 -31.86
CA LYS A 476 -10.72 -3.64 -31.50
C LYS A 476 -10.70 -2.60 -30.38
N LEU A 477 -9.52 -2.14 -29.98
CA LEU A 477 -9.35 -0.99 -29.07
C LEU A 477 -8.87 0.24 -29.85
N GLU A 478 -9.40 0.46 -31.06
CA GLU A 478 -9.40 1.80 -31.63
C GLU A 478 -10.31 2.65 -30.74
N LEU A 479 -9.68 3.56 -30.01
CA LEU A 479 -10.30 4.59 -29.20
C LEU A 479 -11.41 5.24 -30.02
N GLU A 480 -12.67 5.02 -29.64
CA GLU A 480 -13.79 5.84 -30.08
C GLU A 480 -13.54 7.26 -29.52
N HIS A 481 -12.81 8.05 -30.29
CA HIS A 481 -12.75 9.49 -30.17
C HIS A 481 -14.02 10.05 -30.81
N GLU A 482 -15.09 10.16 -30.02
CA GLU A 482 -16.17 11.12 -30.26
C GLU A 482 -16.13 12.26 -29.24
#